data_AF-I3R484-F1
#
_entry.id   AF-I3R484-F1
#
_cell.length_a   1.000
_cell.length_b   1.000
_cell.length_c   1.000
_cell.angle_alpha   90.00
_cell.angle_beta   90.00
_cell.angle_gamma   90.00
#
_symmetry.space_group_name_H-M   'P 1'
#
loop_
_entity.id
_entity.type
_entity.pdbx_description
1 polymer ?
#
loop_
_entity_poly.entity_id
_entity_poly.type
_entity_poly.pdbx_seq_one_letter_code
_entity_poly.pdbx_strand_id
1 'polypeptide(L)'
;MTAAIHRLQEALDDVNHERSRQLIREALQYEEIHLSEWLQTVNGLEGVQHIECDRDGSETVWFDPNDVFAIEATLDVAQSFGWSVKSVSFDGRSITFARPEVHDE
;
A
#
# COMPACT_ATOMS: atom_id res chain seq x y z
N MET A 1 9.39 -4.16 -2.47
CA MET A 1 9.95 -3.39 -1.34
C MET A 1 9.65 -1.92 -1.63
N THR A 2 8.91 -1.22 -0.78
CA THR A 2 8.37 0.12 -1.08
C THR A 2 9.40 1.23 -0.86
N ALA A 3 9.17 2.41 -1.44
CA ALA A 3 10.04 3.57 -1.26
C ALA A 3 10.15 4.03 0.20
N ALA A 4 9.08 3.91 1.00
CA ALA A 4 9.11 4.25 2.43
C ALA A 4 9.95 3.25 3.24
N ILE A 5 9.80 1.94 2.99
CA ILE A 5 10.64 0.90 3.60
C ILE A 5 12.11 1.14 3.24
N HIS A 6 12.40 1.47 1.98
CA HIS A 6 13.77 1.79 1.55
C HIS A 6 14.35 2.99 2.30
N ARG A 7 13.61 4.11 2.39
CA ARG A 7 14.05 5.31 3.11
C ARG A 7 14.28 5.06 4.60
N LEU A 8 13.41 4.28 5.24
CA LEU A 8 13.55 3.93 6.65
C LEU A 8 14.73 2.96 6.87
N GLN A 9 14.99 2.04 5.94
CA GLN A 9 16.19 1.19 5.96
C GLN A 9 17.47 2.02 5.81
N GLU A 10 17.52 2.95 4.85
CA GLU A 10 18.65 3.88 4.70
C GLU A 10 18.87 4.73 5.97
N ALA A 11 17.79 5.25 6.56
CA ALA A 11 17.87 6.01 7.81
C ALA A 11 18.37 5.15 8.98
N LEU A 12 18.02 3.86 9.02
CA LEU A 12 18.50 2.93 10.03
C LEU A 12 20.01 2.64 9.89
N ASP A 13 20.52 2.62 8.67
CA ASP A 13 21.95 2.40 8.40
C ASP A 13 22.79 3.62 8.81
N ASP A 14 22.26 4.84 8.66
CA ASP A 14 22.97 6.08 8.98
C ASP A 14 22.85 6.52 10.46
N VAL A 15 21.83 6.08 11.20
CA VAL A 15 21.58 6.51 12.58
C VAL A 15 22.38 5.69 13.61
N ASN A 16 23.24 6.38 14.37
CA ASN A 16 24.02 5.79 15.47
C ASN A 16 23.36 5.87 16.86
N HIS A 17 22.29 6.64 17.01
CA HIS A 17 21.61 6.83 18.30
C HIS A 17 20.55 5.75 18.53
N GLU A 18 20.72 4.91 19.56
CA GLU A 18 19.90 3.70 19.75
C GLU A 18 18.39 3.97 19.84
N ARG A 19 17.98 5.05 20.51
CA ARG A 19 16.56 5.42 20.59
C ARG A 19 15.99 5.78 19.22
N SER A 20 16.78 6.44 18.37
CA SER A 20 16.35 6.79 17.01
C SER A 20 16.32 5.55 16.11
N ARG A 21 17.27 4.61 16.27
CA ARG A 21 17.23 3.30 15.60
C ARG A 21 15.98 2.51 15.98
N GLN A 22 15.59 2.54 17.26
CA GLN A 22 14.40 1.86 17.74
C GLN A 22 13.13 2.44 17.12
N LEU A 23 12.98 3.76 17.08
CA LEU A 23 11.84 4.42 16.42
C LEU A 23 11.76 4.10 14.92
N ILE A 24 12.90 4.08 14.23
CA ILE A 24 12.96 3.73 12.80
C ILE A 24 12.55 2.26 12.57
N ARG A 25 12.95 1.33 13.46
CA ARG A 25 12.52 -0.08 13.40
C ARG A 25 11.03 -0.24 13.67
N GLU A 26 10.48 0.49 14.65
CA GLU A 26 9.05 0.50 14.95
C GLU A 26 8.25 1.02 13.76
N ALA A 27 8.71 2.10 13.11
CA ALA A 27 8.13 2.60 11.86
C ALA A 27 8.23 1.58 10.72
N LEU A 28 9.39 0.91 10.54
CA LEU A 28 9.53 -0.15 9.54
C LEU A 28 8.55 -1.30 9.75
N GLN A 29 8.42 -1.80 10.98
CA GLN A 29 7.48 -2.86 11.31
C GLN A 29 6.04 -2.44 11.08
N TYR A 30 5.68 -1.21 11.47
CA TYR A 30 4.35 -0.67 11.23
C TYR A 30 4.02 -0.63 9.74
N GLU A 31 4.95 -0.10 8.93
CA GLU A 31 4.82 -0.02 7.47
C GLU A 31 4.70 -1.40 6.81
N GLU A 32 5.48 -2.39 7.26
CA GLU A 32 5.42 -3.78 6.78
C GLU A 32 4.09 -4.45 7.13
N ILE A 33 3.58 -4.26 8.36
CA ILE A 33 2.29 -4.80 8.79
C ILE A 33 1.16 -4.16 7.96
N HIS A 34 1.14 -2.84 7.83
CA HIS A 34 0.08 -2.14 7.09
C HIS A 34 0.04 -2.55 5.61
N LEU A 35 1.19 -2.74 4.97
CA LEU A 35 1.28 -3.30 3.61
C LEU A 35 0.75 -4.72 3.55
N SER A 36 1.18 -5.57 4.48
CA SER A 36 0.76 -6.98 4.49
C SER A 36 -0.74 -7.11 4.70
N GLU A 37 -1.34 -6.34 5.62
CA GLU A 37 -2.77 -6.36 5.89
C GLU A 37 -3.58 -5.84 4.70
N TRP A 38 -3.14 -4.74 4.08
CA TRP A 38 -3.73 -4.23 2.85
C TRP A 38 -3.72 -5.29 1.74
N LEU A 39 -2.55 -5.86 1.44
CA LEU A 39 -2.40 -6.88 0.40
C LEU A 39 -3.25 -8.13 0.69
N GLN A 40 -3.28 -8.60 1.93
CA GLN A 40 -4.12 -9.75 2.32
C GLN A 40 -5.61 -9.44 2.15
N THR A 41 -6.05 -8.24 2.53
CA THR A 41 -7.46 -7.85 2.45
C THR A 41 -7.90 -7.73 1.00
N VAL A 42 -7.14 -7.02 0.17
CA VAL A 42 -7.48 -6.81 -1.25
C VAL A 42 -7.38 -8.10 -2.06
N ASN A 43 -6.35 -8.92 -1.83
CA ASN A 43 -6.20 -10.20 -2.52
C ASN A 43 -7.27 -11.23 -2.09
N GLY A 44 -7.95 -10.99 -0.96
CA GLY A 44 -9.08 -11.79 -0.51
C GLY A 44 -10.43 -11.35 -1.10
N LEU A 45 -10.48 -10.22 -1.81
CA LEU A 45 -11.72 -9.74 -2.42
C LEU A 45 -12.05 -10.53 -3.70
N GLU A 46 -13.32 -10.91 -3.82
CA GLU A 46 -13.84 -11.51 -5.05
C GLU A 46 -13.70 -10.51 -6.21
N GLY A 47 -13.25 -11.01 -7.36
CA GLY A 47 -13.05 -10.21 -8.56
C GLY A 47 -11.75 -9.39 -8.60
N VAL A 48 -10.87 -9.46 -7.59
CA VAL A 48 -9.47 -9.00 -7.73
C VAL A 48 -8.65 -10.08 -8.43
N GLN A 49 -7.99 -9.71 -9.54
CA GLN A 49 -7.20 -10.66 -10.35
C GLN A 49 -5.69 -10.56 -10.10
N HIS A 50 -5.19 -9.33 -9.95
CA HIS A 50 -3.77 -9.07 -9.83
C HIS A 50 -3.52 -7.79 -9.04
N ILE A 51 -2.41 -7.76 -8.32
CA ILE A 51 -1.90 -6.59 -7.62
C ILE A 51 -0.42 -6.45 -7.95
N GLU A 52 -0.01 -5.25 -8.33
CA GLU A 52 1.38 -4.89 -8.63
C GLU A 52 1.76 -3.67 -7.82
N CYS A 53 2.93 -3.73 -7.20
CA CYS A 53 3.51 -2.62 -6.46
C CYS A 53 4.50 -1.86 -7.35
N ASP A 54 4.19 -0.60 -7.62
CA ASP A 54 5.03 0.31 -8.40
C ASP A 54 6.26 0.75 -7.60
N ARG A 55 7.27 1.26 -8.32
CA ARG A 55 8.54 1.71 -7.73
C ARG A 55 8.39 2.86 -6.72
N ASP A 56 7.36 3.69 -6.89
CA ASP A 56 7.07 4.79 -5.98
C ASP A 56 6.21 4.36 -4.77
N GLY A 57 5.86 3.07 -4.69
CA GLY A 57 5.06 2.50 -3.62
C GLY A 57 3.55 2.65 -3.83
N SER A 58 3.07 3.12 -5.00
CA SER A 58 1.67 2.93 -5.35
C SER A 58 1.37 1.47 -5.67
N GLU A 59 0.10 1.08 -5.50
CA GLU A 59 -0.36 -0.26 -5.83
C GLU A 59 -1.44 -0.21 -6.88
N THR A 60 -1.22 -0.92 -7.98
CA THR A 60 -2.23 -1.09 -9.02
C THR A 60 -2.96 -2.41 -8.78
N VAL A 61 -4.29 -2.34 -8.71
CA VAL A 61 -5.19 -3.48 -8.52
C VAL A 61 -5.98 -3.66 -9.81
N TRP A 62 -5.93 -4.86 -10.39
CA TRP A 62 -6.69 -5.23 -11.59
C TRP A 62 -7.90 -6.08 -11.20
N PHE A 63 -9.02 -5.79 -11.85
CA PHE A 63 -10.30 -6.41 -11.55
C PHE A 63 -10.79 -7.30 -12.68
N ASP A 64 -11.58 -8.31 -12.33
CA ASP A 64 -12.27 -9.14 -13.30
C ASP A 64 -13.27 -8.30 -14.10
N PRO A 65 -13.24 -8.35 -15.44
CA PRO A 65 -14.19 -7.64 -16.28
C PRO A 65 -15.66 -8.01 -16.06
N ASN A 66 -15.93 -9.17 -15.45
CA ASN A 66 -17.28 -9.66 -15.19
C ASN A 66 -17.75 -9.37 -13.76
N ASP A 67 -16.85 -8.99 -12.84
CA ASP A 67 -17.21 -8.69 -11.45
C ASP A 67 -17.44 -7.19 -11.26
N VAL A 68 -18.71 -6.81 -11.17
CA VAL A 68 -19.15 -5.42 -11.08
C VAL A 68 -18.90 -4.82 -9.69
N PHE A 69 -18.80 -5.64 -8.64
CA PHE A 69 -18.72 -5.17 -7.26
C PHE A 69 -17.28 -5.13 -6.71
N ALA A 70 -16.35 -5.84 -7.35
CA ALA A 70 -14.94 -5.86 -6.96
C ALA A 70 -14.32 -4.46 -6.80
N ILE A 71 -14.68 -3.52 -7.68
CA ILE A 71 -14.19 -2.14 -7.64
C ILE A 71 -14.72 -1.41 -6.40
N GLU A 72 -16.03 -1.48 -6.13
CA GLU A 72 -16.66 -0.83 -4.98
C GLU A 72 -16.09 -1.38 -3.66
N ALA A 73 -16.03 -2.70 -3.53
CA ALA A 73 -15.46 -3.35 -2.34
C ALA A 73 -13.99 -2.95 -2.12
N THR A 74 -13.21 -2.86 -3.19
CA THR A 74 -11.79 -2.47 -3.09
C THR A 74 -11.65 -0.99 -2.72
N LEU A 75 -12.53 -0.11 -3.20
CA LEU A 75 -12.56 1.31 -2.82
C LEU A 75 -12.89 1.48 -1.33
N ASP A 76 -13.85 0.71 -0.80
CA ASP A 76 -14.22 0.74 0.62
C ASP A 76 -13.06 0.29 1.52
N VAL A 77 -12.35 -0.77 1.11
CA VAL A 77 -11.13 -1.21 1.80
C VAL A 77 -10.04 -0.14 1.69
N ALA A 78 -9.79 0.42 0.51
CA ALA A 78 -8.76 1.44 0.32
C ALA A 78 -8.97 2.63 1.24
N GLN A 79 -10.22 3.11 1.35
CA GLN A 79 -10.59 4.21 2.25
C GLN A 79 -10.34 3.84 3.72
N SER A 80 -10.67 2.61 4.13
CA SER A 80 -10.47 2.13 5.50
C SER A 80 -8.99 2.07 5.89
N PHE A 81 -8.11 1.80 4.93
CA PHE A 81 -6.66 1.80 5.12
C PHE A 81 -6.01 3.17 4.84
N GLY A 82 -6.79 4.20 4.51
CA GLY A 82 -6.29 5.55 4.21
C GLY A 82 -5.60 5.70 2.85
N TRP A 83 -5.72 4.71 1.97
CA TRP A 83 -5.18 4.78 0.61
C TRP A 83 -6.06 5.70 -0.24
N SER A 84 -5.43 6.42 -1.16
CA SER A 84 -6.13 7.35 -2.06
C SER A 84 -6.02 6.90 -3.51
N VAL A 85 -7.03 7.19 -4.33
CA VAL A 85 -6.98 6.85 -5.76
C VAL A 85 -5.99 7.78 -6.47
N LYS A 86 -4.98 7.19 -7.10
CA LYS A 86 -3.97 7.89 -7.90
C LYS A 86 -4.37 7.95 -9.38
N SER A 87 -4.83 6.84 -9.95
CA SER A 87 -5.31 6.76 -11.33
C SER A 87 -6.27 5.60 -11.55
N VAL A 88 -7.08 5.69 -12.61
CA VAL A 88 -8.02 4.65 -13.03
C VAL A 88 -7.78 4.34 -14.50
N SER A 89 -7.71 3.05 -14.84
CA SER A 89 -7.63 2.56 -16.21
C SER A 89 -8.90 1.79 -16.56
N PHE A 90 -9.66 2.30 -17.54
CA PHE A 90 -10.88 1.63 -18.01
C PHE A 90 -10.57 0.47 -18.96
N ASP A 91 -9.53 0.60 -19.79
CA ASP A 91 -9.12 -0.43 -20.75
C ASP A 91 -8.48 -1.63 -20.06
N GLY A 92 -7.71 -1.38 -19.00
CA GLY A 92 -7.09 -2.42 -18.17
C GLY A 92 -7.96 -2.87 -16.99
N ARG A 93 -9.12 -2.21 -16.77
CA ARG A 93 -9.97 -2.34 -15.58
C ARG A 93 -9.15 -2.44 -14.30
N SER A 94 -8.39 -1.38 -14.03
CA SER A 94 -7.53 -1.30 -12.87
C SER A 94 -7.59 0.07 -12.20
N ILE A 95 -7.27 0.08 -10.91
CA ILE A 95 -7.14 1.30 -10.11
C ILE A 95 -5.77 1.26 -9.46
N THR A 96 -5.04 2.36 -9.60
CA THR A 96 -3.79 2.59 -8.88
C THR A 96 -4.08 3.41 -7.63
N PHE A 97 -3.67 2.91 -6.48
CA PHE A 97 -3.81 3.54 -5.18
C PHE A 97 -2.48 4.13 -4.73
N ALA A 98 -2.49 5.40 -4.34
CA ALA A 98 -1.42 6.03 -3.62
C ALA A 98 -1.49 5.66 -2.15
N ARG A 99 -0.31 5.41 -1.59
CA ARG A 99 -0.12 5.05 -0.21
C ARG A 99 -0.54 6.18 0.73
N PRO A 100 -1.05 5.87 1.94
CA PRO A 100 -1.33 6.90 2.94
C PRO A 100 -0.05 7.69 3.23
N GLU A 101 -0.17 9.02 3.29
CA GLU A 101 0.88 9.84 3.88
C GLU A 101 0.79 9.69 5.40
N VAL A 102 1.89 9.26 6.03
CA VAL A 102 1.99 9.32 7.49
C VAL A 102 2.18 10.79 7.85
N HIS A 103 1.08 11.44 8.21
CA HIS A 103 1.13 12.76 8.85
C HIS A 103 1.36 12.53 10.34
N ASP A 104 2.54 12.93 10.82
CA ASP A 104 2.79 13.07 12.26
C ASP A 104 1.86 14.19 12.78
N GLU A 105 0.83 13.82 13.56
CA GLU A 105 0.15 14.76 14.48
C GLU A 105 0.91 14.88 15.80
#